data_AF-A0A822ELR5-F1
#
_entry.id   AF-A0A822ELR5-F1
#
_cell.length_a   1.000
_cell.length_b   1.000
_cell.length_c   1.000
_cell.angle_alpha   90.00
_cell.angle_beta   90.00
_cell.angle_gamma   90.00
#
_symmetry.space_group_name_H-M   'P 1'
#
loop_
_entity.id
_entity.type
_entity.pdbx_description
1 polymer ?
#
loop_
_entity_poly.entity_id
_entity_poly.type
_entity_poly.pdbx_seq_one_letter_code
_entity_poly.pdbx_strand_id
1 'polypeptide(L)'
;KLDDSTDEDLLKLAKNEIIRTLNLEEYEIKDTIMNDLLENGRQSLSKYQEDLLPDIYAAAIKEKNGRLMKSLKNYLEQQWKLKYGS
;
A
#
# COMPACT_ATOMS: atom_id res chain seq x y z
N LYS A 1 -22.85 -4.75 19.16
CA LYS A 1 -22.42 -3.86 18.07
C LYS A 1 -20.95 -3.57 18.31
N LEU A 2 -20.08 -4.40 17.76
CA LEU A 2 -18.63 -4.28 17.91
C LEU A 2 -18.15 -3.39 16.76
N ASP A 3 -17.99 -2.12 17.12
CA ASP A 3 -16.95 -1.20 16.67
C ASP A 3 -16.49 -1.20 15.19
N ASP A 4 -17.24 -0.54 14.32
CA ASP A 4 -16.80 -0.14 12.97
C ASP A 4 -15.55 0.78 13.00
N SER A 5 -15.20 1.40 14.14
CA SER A 5 -14.05 2.31 14.22
C SER A 5 -12.71 1.59 14.16
N THR A 6 -12.64 0.32 14.57
CA THR A 6 -11.36 -0.41 14.60
C THR A 6 -10.88 -0.81 13.20
N ASP A 7 -11.78 -1.20 12.30
CA ASP A 7 -11.39 -1.68 10.97
C ASP A 7 -10.98 -0.56 10.00
N GLU A 8 -11.60 0.62 10.10
CA GLU A 8 -11.17 1.82 9.36
C GLU A 8 -9.78 2.29 9.80
N ASP A 9 -9.47 2.20 11.11
CA ASP A 9 -8.16 2.53 11.65
C ASP A 9 -7.09 1.56 11.16
N LEU A 10 -7.40 0.27 11.08
CA LEU A 10 -6.49 -0.74 10.53
C LEU A 10 -6.19 -0.49 9.04
N LEU A 11 -7.20 -0.09 8.27
CA LEU A 11 -7.03 0.26 6.85
C LEU A 11 -6.10 1.45 6.68
N LYS A 12 -6.28 2.47 7.52
CA LYS A 12 -5.44 3.67 7.55
C LYS A 12 -4.00 3.32 7.92
N LEU A 13 -3.80 2.42 8.89
CA LEU A 13 -2.48 1.92 9.26
C LEU A 13 -1.79 1.19 8.09
N ALA A 14 -2.52 0.33 7.37
CA ALA A 14 -1.98 -0.38 6.21
C ALA A 14 -1.56 0.60 5.09
N LYS A 15 -2.38 1.62 4.79
CA LYS A 15 -2.04 2.68 3.84
C LYS A 15 -0.80 3.46 4.27
N ASN A 16 -0.72 3.86 5.54
CA ASN A 16 0.43 4.58 6.07
C ASN A 16 1.73 3.77 5.99
N GLU A 17 1.67 2.46 6.22
CA GLU A 17 2.86 1.60 6.08
C GLU A 17 3.32 1.50 4.61
N ILE A 18 2.41 1.53 3.64
CA ILE A 18 2.78 1.60 2.21
C ILE A 18 3.47 2.93 1.90
N ILE A 19 2.90 4.06 2.36
CA ILE A 19 3.49 5.41 2.20
C ILE A 19 4.91 5.43 2.75
N ARG A 20 5.13 4.93 3.97
CA ARG A 20 6.45 4.88 4.61
C ARG A 20 7.41 3.94 3.89
N THR A 21 6.94 2.76 3.47
CA THR A 21 7.78 1.77 2.77
C THR A 21 8.32 2.34 1.46
N LEU A 22 7.52 3.15 0.76
CA LEU A 22 7.89 3.76 -0.51
C LEU A 22 8.38 5.20 -0.36
N ASN A 23 8.50 5.70 0.87
CA ASN A 23 8.87 7.08 1.20
C ASN A 23 8.08 8.14 0.41
N LEU A 24 6.76 7.96 0.30
CA LEU A 24 5.90 8.81 -0.54
C LEU A 24 5.45 10.11 0.12
N GLU A 25 5.88 10.40 1.36
CA GLU A 25 5.35 11.55 2.13
C GLU A 25 5.56 12.89 1.42
N GLU A 26 6.72 13.02 0.76
CA GLU A 26 7.15 14.23 0.04
C GLU A 26 6.77 14.24 -1.44
N TYR A 27 6.11 13.18 -1.94
CA TYR A 27 5.77 13.05 -3.35
C TYR A 27 4.43 13.69 -3.66
N GLU A 28 4.40 14.69 -4.56
CA GLU A 28 3.16 15.31 -5.02
C GLU A 28 2.19 14.29 -5.65
N ILE A 29 2.75 13.25 -6.30
CA ILE A 29 1.99 12.18 -6.94
C ILE A 29 1.68 10.99 -6.01
N LYS A 30 1.87 11.10 -4.69
CA LYS A 30 1.71 9.98 -3.76
C LYS A 30 0.35 9.32 -3.84
N ASP A 31 -0.72 10.10 -3.99
CA ASP A 31 -2.08 9.59 -4.01
C ASP A 31 -2.33 8.79 -5.30
N THR A 32 -1.76 9.25 -6.42
CA THR A 32 -1.77 8.53 -7.70
C THR A 32 -1.03 7.20 -7.59
N ILE A 33 0.19 7.20 -7.05
CA ILE A 33 0.99 5.97 -6.82
C ILE A 33 0.23 5.00 -5.91
N MET A 34 -0.37 5.52 -4.84
CA MET A 34 -1.13 4.72 -3.87
C MET A 34 -2.34 4.06 -4.53
N ASN A 35 -3.15 4.83 -5.27
CA ASN A 35 -4.32 4.28 -5.95
C ASN A 35 -3.93 3.19 -6.95
N ASP A 36 -2.91 3.46 -7.77
CA ASP A 36 -2.39 2.49 -8.74
C ASP A 36 -1.88 1.20 -8.07
N LEU A 37 -1.22 1.32 -6.91
CA LEU A 37 -0.77 0.18 -6.10
C LEU A 37 -1.92 -0.64 -5.53
N LEU A 38 -2.97 0.02 -5.04
CA LEU A 38 -4.11 -0.66 -4.43
C LEU A 38 -4.98 -1.36 -5.48
N GLU A 39 -5.10 -0.79 -6.68
CA GLU A 39 -5.86 -1.38 -7.79
C GLU A 39 -5.08 -2.49 -8.52
N ASN A 40 -3.80 -2.26 -8.78
CA ASN A 40 -3.02 -3.11 -9.67
C ASN A 40 -1.93 -3.92 -8.94
N GLY A 41 -1.74 -3.69 -7.63
CA GLY A 41 -0.65 -4.31 -6.87
C GLY A 41 0.73 -3.76 -7.24
N ARG A 42 1.79 -4.40 -6.76
CA ARG A 42 3.19 -3.90 -6.90
C ARG A 42 3.65 -3.66 -8.34
N GLN A 43 3.01 -4.28 -9.33
CA GLN A 43 3.41 -4.17 -10.73
C GLN A 43 3.16 -2.78 -11.31
N SER A 44 2.26 -1.98 -10.71
CA SER A 44 2.07 -0.58 -11.12
C SER A 44 3.29 0.30 -10.84
N LEU A 45 4.17 -0.10 -9.92
CA LEU A 45 5.38 0.66 -9.60
C LEU A 45 6.31 0.82 -10.81
N SER A 46 6.23 -0.05 -11.83
CA SER A 46 7.02 0.12 -13.05
C SER A 46 6.73 1.44 -13.78
N LYS A 47 5.53 2.02 -13.60
CA LYS A 47 5.16 3.33 -14.15
C LYS A 47 5.92 4.49 -13.49
N TYR A 48 6.38 4.30 -12.25
CA TYR A 48 6.97 5.33 -11.39
C TYR A 48 8.45 5.07 -11.11
N GLN A 49 9.10 4.27 -11.95
CA GLN A 49 10.51 3.94 -11.78
C GLN A 49 11.41 5.18 -11.80
N GLU A 50 11.06 6.17 -12.62
CA GLU A 50 11.83 7.43 -12.74
C GLU A 50 11.45 8.45 -11.66
N ASP A 51 10.24 8.36 -11.12
CA ASP A 51 9.78 9.24 -10.05
C ASP A 51 10.34 8.80 -8.70
N LEU A 52 10.31 7.49 -8.41
CA LEU A 52 10.74 6.95 -7.13
C LEU A 52 12.27 6.95 -6.98
N LEU A 53 12.73 7.10 -5.74
CA LEU A 53 14.15 6.91 -5.43
C LEU A 53 14.60 5.50 -5.88
N PRO A 54 15.70 5.39 -6.65
CA PRO A 54 16.11 4.12 -7.26
C PRO A 54 16.24 2.96 -6.27
N ASP A 55 16.79 3.22 -5.09
CA ASP A 55 16.97 2.20 -4.05
C ASP A 55 15.63 1.69 -3.49
N ILE A 56 14.66 2.59 -3.32
CA ILE A 56 13.31 2.27 -2.84
C ILE A 56 12.58 1.45 -3.89
N TYR A 57 12.63 1.88 -5.15
CA TYR A 57 12.03 1.14 -6.26
C TYR A 57 12.63 -0.27 -6.38
N ALA A 58 13.95 -0.38 -6.35
CA ALA A 58 14.65 -1.66 -6.42
C ALA A 58 14.26 -2.60 -5.26
N ALA A 59 14.19 -2.09 -4.04
CA ALA A 59 13.76 -2.86 -2.87
C ALA A 59 12.29 -3.33 -3.01
N ALA A 60 11.40 -2.42 -3.44
CA ALA A 60 9.98 -2.68 -3.60
C ALA A 60 9.67 -3.77 -4.65
N ILE A 61 10.45 -3.83 -5.73
CA ILE A 61 10.27 -4.81 -6.82
C ILE A 61 10.98 -6.14 -6.54
N LYS A 62 12.18 -6.11 -5.94
CA LYS A 62 13.02 -7.30 -5.75
C LYS A 62 12.51 -8.22 -4.64
N GLU A 63 11.92 -7.65 -3.59
CA GLU A 63 11.44 -8.44 -2.45
C GLU A 63 10.01 -8.97 -2.64
N LYS A 64 9.91 -10.20 -3.18
CA LYS A 64 8.60 -10.87 -3.41
C LYS A 64 7.72 -10.97 -2.15
N ASN A 65 8.33 -11.04 -0.96
CA ASN A 65 7.67 -11.07 0.36
C ASN A 65 8.13 -9.92 1.27
N GLY A 66 8.58 -8.80 0.69
CA GLY A 66 9.06 -7.63 1.41
C GLY A 66 7.96 -6.88 2.15
N ARG A 67 8.33 -5.81 2.86
CA ARG A 67 7.39 -4.97 3.61
C ARG A 67 6.21 -4.51 2.76
N LEU A 68 6.46 -4.03 1.54
CA LEU A 68 5.41 -3.58 0.64
C LEU A 68 4.34 -4.65 0.39
N MET A 69 4.76 -5.87 0.07
CA MET A 69 3.83 -6.98 -0.21
C MET A 69 3.03 -7.39 1.02
N LYS A 70 3.64 -7.33 2.22
CA LYS A 70 2.92 -7.57 3.48
C LYS A 70 1.87 -6.50 3.73
N SER A 71 2.20 -5.23 3.53
CA SER A 71 1.27 -4.12 3.73
C SER A 71 0.12 -4.13 2.73
N LEU A 72 0.42 -4.39 1.45
CA LEU A 72 -0.61 -4.56 0.41
C LEU A 72 -1.55 -5.74 0.73
N LYS A 73 -1.00 -6.88 1.15
CA LYS A 73 -1.80 -8.04 1.53
C LYS A 73 -2.71 -7.72 2.72
N ASN A 74 -2.17 -7.09 3.77
CA ASN A 74 -2.94 -6.70 4.94
C ASN A 74 -4.08 -5.74 4.58
N TYR A 75 -3.81 -4.75 3.72
CA TYR A 75 -4.84 -3.84 3.21
C TYR A 75 -5.98 -4.58 2.50
N LEU A 76 -5.65 -5.49 1.58
CA LEU A 76 -6.64 -6.23 0.80
C LEU A 76 -7.45 -7.19 1.68
N GLU A 77 -6.81 -7.86 2.64
CA GLU A 77 -7.50 -8.74 3.59
C GLU A 77 -8.49 -7.96 4.46
N GLN A 78 -8.13 -6.76 4.91
CA GLN A 78 -9.03 -5.90 5.69
C GLN A 78 -10.17 -5.34 4.85
N GLN A 79 -9.90 -4.85 3.63
CA GLN A 79 -10.94 -4.47 2.67
C GLN A 79 -11.96 -5.61 2.46
N TRP A 80 -11.46 -6.83 2.31
CA TRP A 80 -12.30 -7.99 2.09
C TRP A 80 -13.17 -8.32 3.32
N LYS A 81 -12.60 -8.25 4.53
CA LYS A 81 -13.35 -8.41 5.78
C LYS A 81 -14.45 -7.36 5.94
N LEU A 82 -14.15 -6.09 5.67
CA LEU A 82 -15.15 -5.03 5.75
C LEU A 82 -16.31 -5.22 4.76
N LYS A 83 -16.01 -5.73 3.56
CA LYS A 83 -17.02 -5.88 2.51
C LYS A 83 -17.85 -7.16 2.63
N TYR A 84 -17.28 -8.24 3.17
CA TYR A 84 -17.88 -9.58 3.14
C TYR A 84 -17.88 -10.30 4.48
N GLY A 85 -17.31 -9.72 5.54
CA GLY A 85 -17.19 -10.32 6.86
C GLY A 85 -18.40 -10.11 7.78
N SER A 86 -19.50 -9.55 7.25
CA SER A 86 -20.78 -9.34 7.93
C SER A 86 -21.71 -10.54 7.77
#